data_AF-A0A285LVJ2-F1
#
_entry.id   AF-A0A285LVJ2-F1
#
_cell.length_a   1.000
_cell.length_b   1.000
_cell.length_c   1.000
_cell.angle_alpha   90.00
_cell.angle_beta   90.00
_cell.angle_gamma   90.00
#
_symmetry.space_group_name_H-M   'P 1'
#
loop_
_entity.id
_entity.type
_entity.pdbx_description
1 polymer ?
#
loop_
_entity_poly.entity_id
_entity_poly.type
_entity_poly.pdbx_seq_one_letter_code
_entity_poly.pdbx_strand_id
1 'polypeptide(L)'
;MSDNALKWSQLASQARAGELYLDDQNAAYLCAKACDQRLADLRDLLRLTANAQNVSGFGDFNMGNDLVQKFLKQATGEDNSIDKVILEHIETVQNMREVMAISFKRITGQDVENAAPITNATEQVG
;
A
#
# COMPACT_ATOMS: atom_id res chain seq x y z
N MET A 1 4.79 13.98 -1.19
CA MET A 1 5.13 12.56 -0.91
C MET A 1 5.61 12.50 0.51
N SER A 2 4.78 11.95 1.40
CA SER A 2 5.09 11.84 2.83
C SER A 2 6.34 10.99 3.12
N ASP A 3 6.95 11.20 4.28
CA ASP A 3 8.12 10.45 4.76
C ASP A 3 7.86 8.93 4.77
N ASN A 4 6.63 8.52 5.09
CA ASN A 4 6.22 7.11 5.08
C ASN A 4 6.19 6.53 3.66
N ALA A 5 5.63 7.26 2.69
CA ALA A 5 5.60 6.84 1.29
C ALA A 5 7.02 6.68 0.75
N LEU A 6 7.93 7.62 1.06
CA LEU A 6 9.34 7.54 0.69
C LEU A 6 10.04 6.33 1.31
N LYS A 7 9.88 6.12 2.61
CA LYS A 7 10.46 4.96 3.32
C LYS A 7 10.01 3.64 2.70
N TRP A 8 8.70 3.47 2.50
CA TRP A 8 8.18 2.21 1.96
C TRP A 8 8.53 2.00 0.49
N SER A 9 8.64 3.07 -0.31
CA SER A 9 9.16 2.99 -1.68
C SER A 9 10.61 2.48 -1.71
N GLN A 10 11.45 2.95 -0.78
CA GLN A 10 12.83 2.46 -0.64
C GLN A 10 12.87 0.97 -0.23
N LEU A 11 12.05 0.56 0.76
CA LEU A 11 11.96 -0.84 1.18
C LEU A 11 11.46 -1.75 0.04
N ALA A 12 10.48 -1.29 -0.74
CA ALA A 12 10.01 -2.00 -1.93
C ALA A 12 11.14 -2.15 -2.97
N SER A 13 11.96 -1.12 -3.18
CA SER A 13 13.14 -1.21 -4.04
C SER A 13 14.15 -2.25 -3.55
N GLN A 14 14.47 -2.26 -2.26
CA GLN A 14 15.38 -3.26 -1.66
C GLN A 14 14.81 -4.68 -1.78
N ALA A 15 13.50 -4.84 -1.60
CA ALA A 15 12.84 -6.13 -1.79
C ALA A 15 12.93 -6.62 -3.24
N ARG A 16 12.71 -5.74 -4.23
CA ARG A 16 12.88 -6.07 -5.66
C ARG A 16 14.33 -6.46 -5.99
N ALA A 17 15.30 -5.81 -5.35
CA ALA A 17 16.72 -6.14 -5.48
C ALA A 17 17.11 -7.45 -4.77
N GLY A 18 16.20 -8.05 -3.98
CA GLY A 18 16.47 -9.25 -3.19
C GLY A 18 17.28 -8.98 -1.92
N GLU A 19 17.47 -7.72 -1.54
CA GLU A 19 18.23 -7.27 -0.37
C GLU A 19 17.39 -7.30 0.91
N LEU A 20 16.06 -7.22 0.77
CA LEU A 20 15.11 -7.21 1.88
C LEU A 20 14.01 -8.26 1.68
N TYR A 21 13.73 -9.03 2.72
CA TYR A 21 12.57 -9.92 2.79
C TYR A 21 12.26 -10.24 4.24
N LEU A 22 10.99 -10.52 4.53
CA LEU A 22 10.59 -11.16 5.77
C LEU A 22 11.00 -12.63 5.73
N ASP A 23 11.37 -13.19 6.88
CA ASP A 23 11.77 -14.58 7.07
C ASP A 23 10.62 -15.51 7.47
N ASP A 24 9.51 -14.95 7.99
CA ASP A 24 8.30 -15.71 8.32
C ASP A 24 7.27 -15.69 7.17
N GLN A 25 6.98 -16.87 6.61
CA GLN A 25 6.03 -17.03 5.50
C GLN A 25 4.60 -16.61 5.87
N ASN A 26 4.14 -16.99 7.07
CA ASN A 26 2.78 -16.72 7.50
C ASN A 26 2.58 -15.22 7.76
N ALA A 27 3.56 -14.56 8.38
CA ALA A 27 3.59 -13.12 8.55
C ALA A 27 3.56 -12.39 7.20
N ALA A 28 4.42 -12.79 6.25
CA ALA A 28 4.45 -12.21 4.91
C ALA A 28 3.08 -12.33 4.20
N TYR A 29 2.45 -13.51 4.26
CA TYR A 29 1.13 -13.73 3.69
C TYR A 29 0.04 -12.89 4.36
N LEU A 30 -0.05 -12.91 5.68
CA LEU A 30 -1.07 -12.20 6.43
C LEU A 30 -0.93 -10.68 6.30
N CYS A 31 0.30 -10.17 6.30
CA CYS A 31 0.57 -8.75 6.07
C CYS A 31 0.19 -8.32 4.64
N ALA A 32 0.50 -9.12 3.62
CA ALA A 32 0.08 -8.83 2.25
C ALA A 32 -1.45 -8.77 2.13
N LYS A 33 -2.16 -9.74 2.74
CA LYS A 33 -3.63 -9.77 2.78
C LYS A 33 -4.23 -8.59 3.55
N ALA A 34 -3.62 -8.18 4.66
CA ALA A 34 -4.03 -7.01 5.42
C ALA A 34 -3.86 -5.72 4.59
N CYS A 35 -2.78 -5.62 3.81
CA CYS A 35 -2.59 -4.51 2.87
C CYS A 35 -3.66 -4.51 1.78
N ASP A 36 -4.04 -5.67 1.23
CA ASP A 36 -5.13 -5.78 0.26
C ASP A 36 -6.47 -5.23 0.81
N GLN A 37 -6.84 -5.62 2.03
CA GLN A 37 -8.04 -5.10 2.69
C GLN A 37 -7.94 -3.58 2.89
N ARG A 38 -6.81 -3.10 3.43
CA ARG A 38 -6.61 -1.66 3.66
C ARG A 38 -6.69 -0.86 2.36
N LEU A 39 -6.18 -1.37 1.25
CA LEU A 39 -6.28 -0.71 -0.06
C LEU A 39 -7.72 -0.64 -0.55
N ALA A 40 -8.54 -1.67 -0.30
CA ALA A 40 -9.97 -1.62 -0.59
C ALA A 40 -10.65 -0.51 0.22
N ASP A 41 -10.42 -0.48 1.54
CA ASP A 41 -11.00 0.53 2.43
C ASP A 41 -10.60 1.96 2.02
N LEU A 42 -9.33 2.18 1.67
CA LEU A 42 -8.83 3.49 1.25
C LEU A 42 -9.43 3.94 -0.09
N ARG A 43 -9.66 3.03 -1.03
CA ARG A 43 -10.33 3.33 -2.31
C ARG A 43 -11.79 3.69 -2.09
N ASP A 44 -12.47 3.01 -1.17
CA ASP A 44 -13.83 3.36 -0.77
C ASP A 44 -13.89 4.74 -0.10
N LEU A 45 -12.94 5.04 0.78
CA LEU A 45 -12.81 6.37 1.39
C LEU A 45 -12.56 7.45 0.34
N LEU A 46 -11.68 7.20 -0.64
CA LEU A 46 -11.41 8.15 -1.73
C LEU A 46 -12.68 8.46 -2.53
N ARG A 47 -13.51 7.46 -2.79
CA ARG A 47 -14.82 7.64 -3.44
C ARG A 47 -15.78 8.48 -2.59
N LEU A 48 -15.78 8.30 -1.27
CA LEU A 48 -16.58 9.13 -0.37
C LEU A 48 -16.09 10.59 -0.33
N THR A 49 -14.78 10.81 -0.38
CA THR A 49 -14.19 12.17 -0.45
C THR A 49 -14.64 12.94 -1.68
N ALA A 50 -14.89 12.26 -2.80
CA ALA A 50 -15.45 12.92 -3.99
C ALA A 50 -16.82 13.58 -3.73
N ASN A 51 -17.61 13.09 -2.77
CA ASN A 51 -18.86 13.75 -2.37
C ASN A 51 -18.58 15.08 -1.66
N ALA A 52 -17.51 15.16 -0.87
CA ALA A 52 -17.10 16.39 -0.18
C ALA A 52 -16.59 17.48 -1.15
N GLN A 53 -16.23 17.12 -2.37
CA GLN A 53 -15.86 18.07 -3.43
C GLN A 53 -17.08 18.79 -4.03
N ASN A 54 -18.29 18.24 -3.83
CA ASN A 54 -19.51 18.69 -4.51
C ASN A 54 -20.58 19.19 -3.52
N VAL A 55 -20.17 19.76 -2.38
CA VAL A 55 -21.12 20.28 -1.37
C VAL A 55 -21.88 21.47 -1.93
N SER A 56 -23.21 21.43 -1.83
CA SER A 56 -24.12 22.48 -2.30
C SER A 56 -25.31 22.64 -1.35
N GLY A 57 -26.23 23.56 -1.67
CA GLY A 57 -27.50 23.71 -0.93
C GLY A 57 -27.52 24.81 0.14
N PHE A 58 -26.56 25.74 0.11
CA PHE A 58 -26.51 26.87 1.04
C PHE A 58 -27.33 28.10 0.61
N GLY A 59 -28.05 28.01 -0.52
CA GLY A 59 -28.79 29.14 -1.12
C GLY A 59 -27.89 30.17 -1.80
N ASP A 60 -28.48 31.29 -2.24
CA ASP A 60 -27.81 32.29 -3.11
C ASP A 60 -27.09 33.40 -2.33
N PHE A 61 -26.83 33.18 -1.03
CA PHE A 61 -26.09 34.13 -0.22
C PHE A 61 -24.59 34.05 -0.52
N ASN A 62 -23.89 35.18 -0.53
CA ASN A 62 -22.43 35.21 -0.69
C ASN A 62 -21.71 34.29 0.32
N MET A 63 -22.19 34.24 1.56
CA MET A 63 -21.63 33.33 2.58
C MET A 63 -21.79 31.84 2.23
N GLY A 64 -22.82 31.48 1.46
CA GLY A 64 -23.03 30.12 0.97
C GLY A 64 -21.92 29.71 0.00
N ASN A 65 -21.57 30.59 -0.94
CA ASN A 65 -20.44 30.38 -1.84
C ASN A 65 -19.12 30.24 -1.07
N ASP A 66 -18.89 31.07 -0.04
CA ASP A 66 -17.69 30.97 0.80
C ASP A 66 -17.59 29.62 1.52
N LEU A 67 -18.72 29.08 2.02
CA LEU A 67 -18.75 27.76 2.64
C LEU A 67 -18.45 26.65 1.65
N VAL A 68 -19.03 26.67 0.44
CA VAL A 68 -18.71 25.70 -0.62
C VAL A 68 -17.20 25.70 -0.91
N GLN A 69 -16.60 26.88 -1.07
CA GLN A 69 -15.16 26.99 -1.32
C GLN A 69 -14.30 26.45 -0.17
N LYS A 70 -14.74 26.65 1.09
CA LYS A 70 -14.04 26.08 2.25
C LYS A 70 -14.09 24.55 2.26
N PHE A 71 -15.25 23.95 2.00
CA PHE A 71 -15.36 22.48 1.92
C PHE A 71 -14.56 21.91 0.76
N LEU A 72 -14.59 22.57 -0.41
CA LEU A 72 -13.84 22.15 -1.58
C LEU A 72 -12.34 22.08 -1.29
N LYS A 73 -11.77 23.10 -0.64
CA LYS A 73 -10.34 23.13 -0.25
C LYS A 73 -9.96 22.02 0.73
N GLN A 74 -10.84 21.70 1.68
CA GLN A 74 -10.63 20.57 2.59
C GLN A 74 -10.70 19.22 1.86
N ALA A 75 -11.51 19.13 0.80
CA ALA A 75 -11.71 17.89 0.05
C ALA A 75 -10.65 17.65 -1.03
N THR A 76 -10.14 18.71 -1.70
CA THR A 76 -9.17 18.62 -2.80
C THR A 76 -8.39 19.92 -3.04
N GLY A 77 -7.35 19.84 -3.87
CA GLY A 77 -6.63 20.99 -4.42
C GLY A 77 -5.55 21.60 -3.52
N GLU A 78 -5.48 21.20 -2.25
CA GLU A 78 -4.43 21.59 -1.31
C GLU A 78 -3.59 20.38 -0.90
N ASP A 79 -2.33 20.59 -0.50
CA ASP A 79 -1.41 19.47 -0.15
C ASP A 79 -1.93 18.59 0.98
N ASN A 80 -2.68 19.18 1.93
CA ASN A 80 -3.28 18.49 3.07
C ASN A 80 -4.78 18.20 2.90
N SER A 81 -5.29 18.35 1.68
CA SER A 81 -6.68 17.96 1.39
C SER A 81 -6.87 16.45 1.55
N ILE A 82 -8.09 16.05 1.92
CA ILE A 82 -8.37 14.65 2.30
C ILE A 82 -8.07 13.68 1.15
N ASP A 83 -8.32 14.06 -0.11
CA ASP A 83 -8.01 13.19 -1.25
C ASP A 83 -6.51 12.96 -1.41
N LYS A 84 -5.68 13.99 -1.26
CA LYS A 84 -4.22 13.91 -1.30
C LYS A 84 -3.69 13.01 -0.20
N VAL A 85 -4.15 13.20 1.03
CA VAL A 85 -3.74 12.36 2.17
C VAL A 85 -4.11 10.89 1.94
N ILE A 86 -5.32 10.61 1.44
CA ILE A 86 -5.73 9.23 1.12
C ILE A 86 -4.88 8.64 0.00
N LEU A 87 -4.59 9.40 -1.06
CA LEU A 87 -3.75 8.94 -2.16
C LEU A 87 -2.32 8.61 -1.72
N GLU A 88 -1.70 9.45 -0.89
CA GLU A 88 -0.38 9.18 -0.33
C GLU A 88 -0.39 7.92 0.57
N HIS A 89 -1.49 7.69 1.30
CA HIS A 89 -1.65 6.48 2.10
C HIS A 89 -1.84 5.24 1.21
N ILE A 90 -2.59 5.34 0.11
CA ILE A 90 -2.71 4.26 -0.88
C ILE A 90 -1.33 3.88 -1.41
N GLU A 91 -0.52 4.85 -1.82
CA GLU A 91 0.84 4.61 -2.31
C GLU A 91 1.71 3.91 -1.25
N THR A 92 1.65 4.38 -0.01
CA THR A 92 2.38 3.78 1.11
C THR A 92 1.99 2.30 1.30
N VAL A 93 0.70 2.00 1.33
CA VAL A 93 0.20 0.62 1.53
C VAL A 93 0.48 -0.27 0.31
N GLN A 94 0.48 0.29 -0.91
CA GLN A 94 0.90 -0.44 -2.10
C GLN A 94 2.35 -0.90 -2.01
N ASN A 95 3.25 0.00 -1.60
CA ASN A 95 4.67 -0.31 -1.40
C ASN A 95 4.85 -1.34 -0.27
N MET A 96 4.09 -1.22 0.83
CA MET A 96 4.06 -2.23 1.91
C MET A 96 3.66 -3.61 1.37
N ARG A 97 2.53 -3.68 0.64
CA ARG A 97 2.01 -4.92 0.07
C ARG A 97 3.06 -5.61 -0.79
N GLU A 98 3.78 -4.85 -1.60
CA GLU A 98 4.78 -5.38 -2.51
C GLU A 98 5.95 -6.05 -1.76
N VAL A 99 6.49 -5.41 -0.72
CA VAL A 99 7.53 -6.00 0.13
C VAL A 99 7.08 -7.36 0.70
N MET A 100 5.85 -7.40 1.21
CA MET A 100 5.28 -8.62 1.82
C MET A 100 5.05 -9.72 0.77
N ALA A 101 4.55 -9.36 -0.42
CA ALA A 101 4.32 -10.29 -1.51
C ALA A 101 5.62 -10.88 -2.07
N ILE A 102 6.67 -10.05 -2.23
CA ILE A 102 8.00 -10.51 -2.65
C ILE A 102 8.57 -11.48 -1.60
N SER A 103 8.47 -11.14 -0.31
CA SER A 103 8.94 -11.98 0.78
C SER A 103 8.27 -13.36 0.76
N PHE A 104 6.94 -13.39 0.65
CA PHE A 104 6.17 -14.64 0.57
C PHE A 104 6.57 -15.50 -0.65
N LYS A 105 6.71 -14.88 -1.83
CA LYS A 105 7.12 -15.58 -3.06
C LYS A 105 8.53 -16.17 -2.93
N ARG A 106 9.45 -15.46 -2.27
CA ARG A 106 10.82 -15.94 -2.06
C ARG A 106 10.85 -17.17 -1.17
N ILE A 107 10.19 -17.14 -0.01
CA ILE A 107 10.18 -18.25 0.93
C ILE A 107 9.57 -19.50 0.29
N THR A 108 8.39 -19.35 -0.33
CA THR A 108 7.70 -20.46 -1.01
C THR A 108 8.52 -21.04 -2.17
N GLY A 109 9.31 -20.23 -2.87
CA GLY A 109 10.25 -20.70 -3.89
C GLY A 109 11.44 -21.48 -3.31
N GLN A 110 12.05 -20.97 -2.23
CA GLN A 110 13.17 -21.63 -1.55
C GLN A 110 12.76 -22.97 -0.93
N ASP A 111 11.56 -23.06 -0.35
CA ASP A 111 11.04 -24.32 0.20
C ASP A 111 10.88 -25.39 -0.89
N VAL A 112 10.46 -25.02 -2.09
CA VAL A 112 10.35 -25.94 -3.23
C VAL A 112 11.72 -26.41 -3.72
N GLU A 113 12.70 -25.51 -3.81
CA GLU A 113 14.08 -25.85 -4.21
C GLU A 113 14.77 -26.77 -3.17
N ASN A 114 14.58 -26.50 -1.87
CA ASN A 114 15.16 -27.30 -0.80
C ASN A 114 14.46 -28.66 -0.60
N ALA A 115 13.19 -28.79 -1.01
CA ALA A 115 12.44 -30.04 -0.92
C ALA A 115 12.72 -31.01 -2.08
N ALA A 116 13.36 -30.56 -3.17
CA ALA A 116 13.84 -31.46 -4.22
C ALA A 116 14.98 -32.33 -3.64
N PRO A 117 14.89 -33.68 -3.72
CA PRO A 117 15.82 -34.54 -3.01
C PRO A 117 17.26 -34.32 -3.48
N ILE A 118 18.16 -34.08 -2.52
CA ILE A 118 19.61 -34.13 -2.68
C ILE A 118 20.01 -35.60 -2.91
N THR A 119 19.64 -36.15 -4.06
CA THR A 119 19.85 -37.58 -4.38
C THR A 119 21.26 -37.87 -4.90
N ASN A 120 22.14 -36.88 -5.03
CA ASN A 120 23.42 -37.04 -5.76
C ASN A 120 24.70 -36.84 -4.93
N ALA A 121 24.62 -36.62 -3.61
CA ALA A 121 25.81 -36.30 -2.80
C ALA A 121 26.43 -37.49 -2.03
N THR A 122 25.80 -38.67 -2.01
CA THR A 122 26.25 -39.83 -1.22
C THR A 122 26.78 -41.01 -2.04
N GLU A 123 26.72 -40.98 -3.37
CA GLU A 123 27.18 -42.10 -4.23
C GLU A 123 28.65 -42.02 -4.68
N GLN A 124 29.43 -41.00 -4.29
CA GLN A 124 30.86 -40.88 -4.63
C GLN A 124 31.83 -41.19 -3.48
N VAL A 125 31.34 -41.72 -2.36
CA VAL A 125 32.18 -42.23 -1.26
C VAL A 125 31.79 -43.67 -0.96
N GLY A 126 32.10 -44.57 -1.89
CA GLY A 126 31.89 -46.01 -1.79
C GLY A 126 32.84 -46.76 -2.71
#